data_AF-A0A1X6MRY1-F1
#
_entry.id   AF-A0A1X6MRY1-F1
#
_cell.length_a   1.000
_cell.length_b   1.000
_cell.length_c   1.000
_cell.angle_alpha   90.00
_cell.angle_beta   90.00
_cell.angle_gamma   90.00
#
_symmetry.space_group_name_H-M   'P 1'
#
loop_
_entity.id
_entity.type
_entity.pdbx_description
1 polymer ?
#
loop_
_entity_poly.entity_id
_entity_poly.type
_entity_poly.pdbx_seq_one_letter_code
_entity_poly.pdbx_strand_id
1 'polypeptide(L)' 'IQTKEGEPIEVGDMVGTRFRGGKREGKVEAVVQNDQEAQNADLGTTVKNPPKVEVDAFSHGHKVAHNPGTLSHGEDSG' A
#
# COMPACT_ATOMS: atom_id res chain seq x y z
N ILE A 1 8.64 -7.93 0.90
CA ILE A 1 7.68 -7.00 0.26
C ILE A 1 8.41 -5.69 0.05
N GLN A 2 8.43 -5.14 -1.17
CA GLN A 2 9.27 -4.00 -1.52
C GLN A 2 8.55 -3.01 -2.45
N THR A 3 8.97 -1.75 -2.43
CA THR A 3 8.56 -0.70 -3.37
C THR A 3 9.06 -0.99 -4.78
N LYS A 4 8.68 -0.16 -5.77
CA LYS A 4 9.21 -0.27 -7.13
C LYS A 4 10.73 -0.04 -7.21
N GLU A 5 11.31 0.66 -6.23
CA GLU A 5 12.76 0.90 -6.11
C GLU A 5 13.51 -0.24 -5.40
N GLY A 6 12.81 -1.27 -4.91
CA GLY A 6 13.41 -2.39 -4.18
C GLY A 6 13.59 -2.15 -2.68
N GLU A 7 13.11 -1.02 -2.16
CA GLU A 7 13.16 -0.70 -0.73
C GLU A 7 12.09 -1.50 0.03
N PRO A 8 12.38 -2.05 1.22
CA PRO A 8 11.39 -2.78 2.02
C PRO A 8 10.22 -1.87 2.42
N ILE A 9 9.02 -2.45 2.52
CA ILE A 9 7.82 -1.76 3.03
C ILE A 9 7.40 -2.39 4.35
N GLU A 10 7.24 -1.55 5.37
CA GLU A 10 6.84 -1.88 6.73
C GLU A 10 5.59 -1.10 7.16
N VAL A 11 4.92 -1.61 8.20
CA VAL A 11 3.77 -0.91 8.79
C VAL A 11 4.25 0.39 9.42
N GLY A 12 3.59 1.49 9.09
CA GLY A 12 3.99 2.82 9.52
C GLY A 12 4.62 3.68 8.43
N ASP A 13 5.10 3.06 7.35
CA ASP A 13 5.75 3.78 6.26
C ASP A 13 4.78 4.69 5.52
N MET A 14 5.28 5.84 5.06
CA MET A 14 4.56 6.68 4.12
C MET A 14 4.88 6.21 2.71
N VAL A 15 3.85 5.83 1.96
CA VAL A 15 3.99 5.35 0.58
C VAL A 15 3.11 6.14 -0.38
N GLY A 16 3.57 6.25 -1.62
CA GLY A 16 2.92 7.03 -2.65
C GLY A 16 2.91 6.35 -4.01
N THR A 17 1.94 6.72 -4.85
CA THR A 17 1.91 6.37 -6.28
C THR A 17 1.34 7.51 -7.10
N ARG A 18 1.93 7.78 -8.27
CA ARG A 18 1.46 8.79 -9.22
C ARG A 18 0.53 8.17 -10.26
N PHE A 19 -0.47 8.94 -10.68
CA PHE A 19 -1.33 8.61 -11.80
C PHE A 19 -1.59 9.86 -12.64
N ARG A 20 -2.16 9.70 -13.84
CA ARG A 20 -2.44 10.85 -14.71
C ARG A 20 -3.39 11.82 -14.00
N GLY A 21 -2.91 13.02 -13.70
CA GLY A 21 -3.70 14.08 -13.07
C GLY A 21 -3.70 14.07 -11.54
N GLY A 22 -2.86 13.26 -10.88
CA GLY A 22 -2.75 13.31 -9.43
C GLY A 22 -1.77 12.31 -8.83
N LYS A 23 -1.78 12.25 -7.51
CA LYS A 23 -1.03 11.28 -6.71
C LYS A 23 -1.91 10.75 -5.59
N ARG A 24 -1.60 9.56 -5.11
CA ARG A 24 -2.19 9.00 -3.90
C ARG A 24 -1.06 8.66 -2.95
N GLU A 25 -1.16 9.20 -1.74
CA GLU A 25 -0.20 9.00 -0.67
C GLU A 25 -0.96 8.58 0.59
N GLY A 26 -0.32 7.79 1.42
CA GLY A 26 -0.90 7.36 2.67
C GLY A 26 0.08 6.53 3.49
N LYS A 27 -0.35 6.25 4.72
CA LYS A 27 0.42 5.46 5.68
C LYS A 27 0.08 3.98 5.50
N VAL A 28 1.09 3.11 5.54
CA VAL A 28 0.90 1.67 5.53
C VAL A 28 0.31 1.22 6.87
N GLU A 29 -0.85 0.59 6.82
CA GLU A 29 -1.56 0.05 7.97
C GLU A 29 -1.38 -1.47 8.11
N ALA A 30 -1.23 -2.17 6.98
CA ALA A 30 -0.96 -3.61 6.97
C ALA A 30 -0.17 -4.03 5.72
N VAL A 31 0.61 -5.10 5.88
CA VAL A 31 1.31 -5.78 4.79
C VAL A 31 0.80 -7.21 4.73
N VAL A 32 0.21 -7.58 3.59
CA VAL A 32 -0.40 -8.89 3.36
C VAL A 32 0.42 -9.65 2.34
N GLN A 33 1.05 -10.74 2.76
CA GLN A 33 1.99 -11.50 1.94
C GLN A 33 1.36 -12.68 1.22
N ASN A 34 0.29 -13.26 1.78
CA ASN A 34 -0.34 -14.47 1.26
C ASN A 34 -1.86 -14.49 1.52
N ASP A 35 -2.55 -15.47 0.93
CA ASP A 35 -4.01 -15.57 1.00
C ASP A 35 -4.53 -15.86 2.42
N GLN A 36 -3.73 -16.54 3.24
CA GLN A 36 -4.11 -16.84 4.62
C GLN A 36 -4.13 -15.57 5.47
N GLU A 37 -3.15 -14.70 5.31
CA GLU A 37 -3.11 -13.37 5.93
C GLU A 37 -4.26 -12.50 5.41
N ALA A 38 -4.58 -12.55 4.11
CA ALA A 38 -5.69 -11.79 3.53
C ALA A 38 -7.06 -12.17 4.11
N GLN A 39 -7.23 -13.42 4.56
CA GLN A 39 -8.46 -13.90 5.19
C GLN A 39 -8.52 -13.63 6.69
N ASN A 40 -7.37 -13.56 7.36
CA ASN A 40 -7.29 -13.46 8.82
C ASN A 40 -7.03 -12.05 9.35
N ALA A 41 -6.48 -11.16 8.52
CA ALA A 41 -6.15 -9.81 8.94
C ALA A 41 -7.41 -8.94 9.08
N ASP A 42 -7.43 -8.10 10.12
CA ASP A 42 -8.45 -7.07 10.31
C ASP A 42 -8.18 -5.90 9.36
N LEU A 43 -8.58 -6.11 8.10
CA LEU A 43 -8.34 -5.20 6.98
C LEU A 43 -9.58 -4.36 6.74
N GLY A 44 -9.39 -3.06 6.50
CA GLY A 44 -10.50 -2.17 6.13
C GLY A 44 -10.92 -2.31 4.67
N THR A 45 -10.32 -3.23 3.91
CA THR A 45 -10.59 -3.46 2.49
C THR A 45 -10.41 -4.92 2.10
N THR A 46 -11.08 -5.36 1.04
CA THR A 46 -10.89 -6.70 0.49
C THR A 46 -9.57 -6.81 -0.25
N VAL A 47 -8.70 -7.70 0.19
CA VAL A 47 -7.44 -8.03 -0.49
C VAL A 47 -7.64 -9.20 -1.46
N LYS A 48 -7.17 -9.04 -2.69
CA LYS A 48 -7.10 -10.10 -3.71
C LYS A 48 -5.72 -10.10 -4.35
N ASN A 49 -5.22 -11.29 -4.69
CA ASN A 49 -3.92 -11.52 -5.33
C ASN A 49 -2.77 -10.88 -4.54
N PRO A 50 -2.46 -11.39 -3.34
CA PRO A 50 -1.29 -10.96 -2.59
C PRO A 50 0.01 -11.22 -3.39
N PRO A 51 1.07 -10.45 -3.14
CA PRO A 51 1.22 -9.49 -2.05
C PRO A 51 0.47 -8.17 -2.24
N LYS A 52 -0.08 -7.63 -1.14
CA LYS A 52 -0.75 -6.32 -1.09
C LYS A 52 -0.35 -5.54 0.15
N VAL A 53 -0.39 -4.22 0.03
CA VAL A 53 -0.16 -3.27 1.12
C VAL A 53 -1.45 -2.48 1.33
N GLU A 54 -2.01 -2.51 2.53
CA GLU A 54 -3.15 -1.66 2.90
C GLU A 54 -2.62 -0.30 3.34
N VAL A 55 -3.15 0.74 2.71
CA VAL A 55 -2.76 2.13 2.92
C VAL A 55 -3.97 2.94 3.33
N ASP A 56 -3.85 3.71 4.41
CA ASP A 56 -4.84 4.74 4.77
C ASP A 56 -4.55 6.01 3.97
N ALA A 57 -5.39 6.30 2.97
CA ALA A 57 -5.21 7.45 2.10
C ALA A 57 -5.88 8.70 2.73
N PHE A 58 -5.05 9.63 3.21
CA PHE A 58 -5.40 10.81 4.02
C PHE A 58 -6.44 11.78 3.42
N SER A 59 -6.87 11.64 2.17
CA SER A 59 -7.81 12.60 1.56
C SER A 59 -9.29 12.26 1.72
N HIS A 60 -9.65 10.99 2.00
CA HIS A 60 -11.07 10.59 2.04
C HIS A 60 -11.40 9.50 3.09
N GLY A 61 -10.46 9.11 3.96
CA GLY A 61 -10.68 8.10 5.00
C GLY A 61 -10.97 6.68 4.47
N HIS A 62 -10.54 6.40 3.23
CA HIS A 62 -10.70 5.09 2.62
C HIS A 62 -9.37 4.34 2.65
N LYS A 63 -9.40 3.15 3.24
CA LYS A 63 -8.28 2.20 3.17
C LYS A 63 -8.26 1.50 1.81
N VAL A 64 -7.07 1.36 1.24
CA VAL A 64 -6.88 0.78 -0.10
C VAL A 64 -5.75 -0.25 -0.11
N ALA A 65 -5.98 -1.38 -0.78
CA ALA A 65 -4.97 -2.42 -0.96
C ALA A 65 -4.23 -2.22 -2.30
N HIS A 66 -2.95 -1.88 -2.23
CA HIS A 66 -2.11 -1.61 -3.39
C HIS A 66 -1.09 -2.72 -3.65
N ASN A 67 -0.67 -2.86 -4.91
CA ASN A 67 0.51 -3.70 -5.21
C ASN A 67 1.77 -2.98 -4.68
N PRO A 68 2.60 -3.63 -3.83
CA PRO A 68 3.83 -3.03 -3.32
C PRO A 68 4.77 -2.52 -4.42
N GLY A 69 4.92 -3.28 -5.50
CA GLY A 69 5.85 -2.97 -6.59
C GLY A 69 5.42 -1.80 -7.50
N THR A 70 4.38 -1.07 -7.13
CA THR A 70 3.93 0.14 -7.82
C THR A 70 3.91 1.37 -6.90
N LEU A 71 4.37 1.20 -5.66
CA LEU A 71 4.50 2.26 -4.67
C LEU A 71 5.96 2.74 -4.60
N SER A 72 6.16 3.96 -4.14
CA SER A 72 7.44 4.51 -3.66
C SER A 72 7.32 4.86 -2.18
N HIS A 73 8.45 4.94 -1.49
CA HIS A 73 8.53 5.62 -0.19
C HIS A 73 8.35 7.15 -0.36
N GLY A 74 7.57 7.75 0.53
CA GLY A 74 7.29 9.19 0.55
C GLY A 74 6.61 9.68 -0.74
N GLU A 75 7.05 10.85 -1.22
CA GLU A 75 6.64 11.34 -2.54
C GLU A 75 7.44 10.61 -3.62
N ASP A 76 6.75 9.85 -4.48
CA ASP A 76 7.33 9.33 -5.72
C ASP A 76 7.98 10.51 -6.45
N SER A 77 9.31 10.54 -6.55
CA SER A 77 10.08 11.65 -7.10
C SER A 77 10.29 11.51 -8.62
N GLY A 78 9.70 10.47 -9.23
CA GLY A 78 9.76 10.14 -10.66
C GLY A 78 8.89 11.03 -11.55
#